data_AF-A0A1H7RME4-F1
#
_entry.id   AF-A0A1H7RME4-F1
#
_cell.length_a   1.000
_cell.length_b   1.000
_cell.length_c   1.000
_cell.angle_alpha   90.00
_cell.angle_beta   90.00
_cell.angle_gamma   90.00
#
_symmetry.space_group_name_H-M   'P 1'
#
loop_
_entity.id
_entity.type
_entity.pdbx_description
1 polymer ?
#
loop_
_entity_poly.entity_id
_entity_poly.type
_entity_poly.pdbx_seq_one_letter_code
_entity_poly.pdbx_strand_id
1 'polypeptide(L)'
;MSVRGLLQRAVSRVEGWQVLDAPGYQVEHGVSLTFLLAGRYARPLQDLLHGVWLGHPLHPVLVAVPIGSWSAAALLDGLDATGRGGPGAGQAARAVVGLGIAGAVGSAATGMTDWQHAHDEARRVGMVHGALNSVALALYTWSFADRGRGRAGRARATAAAGYALVLASGYLGGVLSYRHRLGVDHSAAGRSPRVFTPVARLADLPDREPIEVAADGVPVVLLRSDDEVRALAGRCPHLGGPMAEGWLHRDELVCPWHGSRFDVDTGEPVQGPATAPLPCYDTRVRDGAVEVRRRARRRTPTAITTVEEASR
;
A
#
# COMPACT_ATOMS: atom_id res chain seq x y z
N MET A 1 17.35 -22.07 -20.87
CA MET A 1 16.68 -21.72 -19.59
C MET A 1 16.26 -20.25 -19.69
N SER A 2 14.97 -19.91 -19.63
CA SER A 2 14.52 -18.52 -19.86
C SER A 2 14.82 -17.62 -18.66
N VAL A 3 15.00 -16.31 -18.90
CA VAL A 3 15.17 -15.29 -17.85
C VAL A 3 14.00 -15.35 -16.85
N ARG A 4 12.76 -15.47 -17.35
CA ARG A 4 11.56 -15.67 -16.53
C ARG A 4 11.68 -16.88 -15.60
N GLY A 5 12.12 -18.05 -16.13
CA GLY A 5 12.26 -19.27 -15.33
C GLY A 5 13.42 -19.22 -14.33
N LEU A 6 14.44 -18.40 -14.56
CA LEU A 6 15.49 -18.12 -13.57
C LEU A 6 14.94 -17.26 -12.43
N LEU A 7 14.27 -16.15 -12.76
CA LEU A 7 13.71 -15.22 -11.78
C LEU A 7 12.63 -15.87 -10.90
N GLN A 8 11.73 -16.67 -11.50
CA GLN A 8 10.73 -17.40 -10.73
C GLN A 8 11.35 -18.38 -9.73
N ARG A 9 12.40 -19.13 -10.12
CA ARG A 9 13.11 -20.01 -9.18
C ARG A 9 13.85 -19.25 -8.10
N ALA A 10 14.40 -18.07 -8.41
CA ALA A 10 15.03 -17.24 -7.40
C ALA A 10 14.01 -16.76 -6.36
N VAL A 11 12.84 -16.28 -6.80
CA VAL A 11 11.75 -15.87 -5.92
C VAL A 11 11.24 -17.04 -5.08
N SER A 12 10.95 -18.19 -5.68
CA SER A 12 10.45 -19.34 -4.92
C SER A 12 11.46 -19.89 -3.91
N ARG A 13 12.77 -19.70 -4.14
CA ARG A 13 13.77 -19.98 -3.10
C ARG A 13 13.63 -19.02 -1.92
N VAL A 14 13.47 -17.72 -2.18
CA VAL A 14 13.27 -16.71 -1.12
C VAL A 14 11.97 -16.96 -0.36
N GLU A 15 10.88 -17.28 -1.05
CA GLU A 15 9.59 -17.68 -0.44
C GLU A 15 9.78 -18.87 0.51
N GLY A 16 10.67 -19.82 0.16
CA GLY A 16 11.00 -20.99 0.99
C GLY A 16 11.97 -20.74 2.16
N TRP A 17 12.51 -19.53 2.35
CA TRP A 17 13.49 -19.26 3.41
C TRP A 17 12.86 -19.08 4.79
N GLN A 18 12.46 -20.18 5.43
CA GLN A 18 11.89 -20.20 6.79
C GLN A 18 12.81 -19.57 7.86
N VAL A 19 14.12 -19.57 7.62
CA VAL A 19 15.10 -18.89 8.48
C VAL A 19 14.84 -17.39 8.62
N LEU A 20 14.12 -16.77 7.68
CA LEU A 20 13.75 -15.35 7.72
C LEU A 20 12.50 -15.05 8.55
N ASP A 21 11.76 -16.07 9.01
CA ASP A 21 10.53 -15.85 9.77
C ASP A 21 10.81 -15.16 11.11
N ALA A 22 11.70 -15.73 11.93
CA ALA A 22 12.03 -15.17 13.24
C ALA A 22 12.61 -13.74 13.14
N PRO A 23 13.60 -13.44 12.28
CA PRO A 23 14.05 -12.07 12.05
C PRO A 23 12.92 -11.16 11.54
N GLY A 24 12.05 -11.66 10.67
CA GLY A 24 10.89 -10.92 10.17
C GLY A 24 9.94 -10.51 11.28
N TYR A 25 9.62 -11.42 12.20
CA TYR A 25 8.81 -11.07 13.38
C TYR A 25 9.54 -10.09 14.28
N GLN A 26 10.84 -10.21 14.51
CA GLN A 26 11.58 -9.25 15.33
C GLN A 26 11.52 -7.82 14.77
N VAL A 27 11.66 -7.67 13.45
CA VAL A 27 11.54 -6.35 12.79
C VAL A 27 10.12 -5.81 12.95
N GLU A 28 9.07 -6.61 12.70
CA GLU A 28 7.68 -6.20 12.92
C GLU A 28 7.43 -5.74 14.37
N HIS A 29 7.90 -6.51 15.36
CA HIS A 29 7.74 -6.15 16.77
C HIS A 29 8.46 -4.83 17.09
N GLY A 30 9.65 -4.61 16.49
CA GLY A 30 10.37 -3.35 16.59
C GLY A 30 9.56 -2.18 16.03
N VAL A 31 8.98 -2.34 14.85
CA VAL A 31 8.11 -1.33 14.22
C VAL A 31 6.88 -1.05 15.08
N SER A 32 6.20 -2.10 15.54
CA SER A 32 5.05 -1.99 16.44
C SER A 32 5.42 -1.25 17.72
N LEU A 33 6.58 -1.56 18.32
CA LEU A 33 7.10 -0.87 19.48
C LEU A 33 7.35 0.62 19.19
N THR A 34 7.89 0.98 18.01
CA THR A 34 8.07 2.41 17.68
C THR A 34 6.75 3.16 17.64
N PHE A 35 5.68 2.55 17.13
CA PHE A 35 4.35 3.16 17.15
C PHE A 35 3.79 3.23 18.57
N LEU A 36 3.96 2.19 19.39
CA LEU A 36 3.54 2.24 20.79
C LEU A 36 4.25 3.37 21.56
N LEU A 37 5.54 3.57 21.33
CA LEU A 37 6.33 4.64 21.93
C LEU A 37 5.89 6.04 21.45
N ALA A 38 5.31 6.16 20.26
CA ALA A 38 4.72 7.42 19.78
C ALA A 38 3.42 7.81 20.53
N GLY A 39 2.87 6.91 21.37
CA GLY A 39 1.74 7.17 22.24
C GLY A 39 0.52 7.69 21.48
N ARG A 40 0.02 8.87 21.86
CA ARG A 40 -1.16 9.49 21.22
C ARG A 40 -0.98 9.80 19.73
N TYR A 41 0.26 9.85 19.24
CA TYR A 41 0.57 10.15 17.84
C TYR A 41 0.71 8.89 16.97
N ALA A 42 0.65 7.69 17.56
CA ALA A 42 0.82 6.44 16.85
C ALA A 42 -0.14 6.29 15.66
N ARG A 43 -1.44 6.50 15.91
CA ARG A 43 -2.50 6.33 14.89
C ARG A 43 -2.40 7.37 13.76
N PRO A 44 -2.34 8.69 14.03
CA PRO A 44 -2.15 9.67 12.97
C PRO A 44 -0.89 9.43 12.13
N LEU A 45 0.20 8.97 12.77
CA LEU A 45 1.43 8.65 12.06
C LEU A 45 1.29 7.41 11.17
N GLN A 46 0.63 6.35 11.66
CA GLN A 46 0.32 5.17 10.85
C GLN A 46 -0.55 5.53 9.65
N ASP A 47 -1.62 6.32 9.85
CA ASP A 47 -2.52 6.73 8.77
C ASP A 47 -1.80 7.59 7.72
N LEU A 48 -0.89 8.47 8.17
CA LEU A 48 -0.02 9.25 7.29
C LEU A 48 0.88 8.34 6.45
N LEU A 49 1.56 7.38 7.10
CA LEU A 49 2.55 6.51 6.46
C LEU A 49 1.92 5.46 5.54
N HIS A 50 0.74 4.94 5.89
CA HIS A 50 -0.05 4.10 5.01
C HIS A 50 -0.58 4.88 3.81
N GLY A 51 -0.89 6.18 3.97
CA GLY A 51 -1.50 6.99 2.91
C GLY A 51 -3.03 6.96 2.94
N VAL A 52 -3.64 6.81 4.13
CA VAL A 52 -5.10 6.82 4.30
C VAL A 52 -5.70 8.12 3.76
N TRP A 53 -5.05 9.25 4.05
CA TRP A 53 -5.41 10.58 3.56
C TRP A 53 -5.32 10.74 2.03
N LEU A 54 -4.52 9.90 1.37
CA LEU A 54 -4.32 9.92 -0.08
C LEU A 54 -5.38 9.05 -0.80
N GLY A 55 -6.04 8.13 -0.08
CA GLY A 55 -6.92 7.12 -0.66
C GLY A 55 -6.15 6.01 -1.41
N HIS A 56 -4.82 5.95 -1.27
CA HIS A 56 -3.93 5.00 -1.92
C HIS A 56 -2.65 4.82 -1.08
N PRO A 57 -2.01 3.64 -1.08
CA PRO A 57 -0.72 3.46 -0.43
C PRO A 57 0.30 4.52 -0.79
N LEU A 58 0.98 5.09 0.22
CA LEU A 58 1.97 6.15 0.01
C LEU A 58 3.32 5.62 -0.50
N HIS A 59 3.69 4.38 -0.15
CA HIS A 59 4.98 3.80 -0.52
C HIS A 59 5.25 3.80 -2.05
N PRO A 60 4.34 3.33 -2.92
CA PRO A 60 4.53 3.38 -4.37
C PRO A 60 4.72 4.79 -4.95
N VAL A 61 4.19 5.82 -4.29
CA VAL A 61 4.38 7.21 -4.71
C VAL A 61 5.77 7.69 -4.31
N LEU A 62 6.19 7.42 -3.07
CA LEU A 62 7.48 7.89 -2.57
C LEU A 62 8.66 7.23 -3.27
N VAL A 63 8.57 5.94 -3.66
CA VAL A 63 9.67 5.25 -4.36
C VAL A 63 10.00 5.87 -5.71
N ALA A 64 9.10 6.65 -6.31
CA ALA A 64 9.39 7.38 -7.55
C ALA A 64 10.53 8.39 -7.36
N VAL A 65 10.67 8.98 -6.17
CA VAL A 65 11.72 9.95 -5.84
C VAL A 65 13.12 9.34 -5.87
N PRO A 66 13.45 8.28 -5.11
CA PRO A 66 14.76 7.64 -5.19
C PRO A 66 15.03 7.03 -6.55
N ILE A 67 14.04 6.37 -7.18
CA ILE A 67 14.23 5.74 -8.50
C ILE A 67 14.59 6.80 -9.54
N GLY A 68 13.82 7.89 -9.64
CA GLY A 68 14.09 8.97 -10.60
C GLY A 68 15.43 9.65 -10.33
N SER A 69 15.69 9.98 -9.05
CA SER A 69 16.91 10.65 -8.62
C SER A 69 18.18 9.85 -8.94
N TRP A 70 18.15 8.55 -8.65
CA TRP A 70 19.30 7.67 -8.84
C TRP A 70 19.49 7.23 -10.30
N SER A 71 18.41 7.16 -11.08
CA SER A 71 18.50 7.03 -12.54
C SER A 71 19.16 8.25 -13.17
N ALA A 72 18.78 9.46 -12.74
CA ALA A 72 19.43 10.69 -13.16
C ALA A 72 20.91 10.73 -12.75
N ALA A 73 21.24 10.29 -11.52
CA ALA A 73 22.62 10.18 -11.07
C ALA A 73 23.45 9.25 -11.97
N ALA A 74 22.91 8.07 -12.32
CA ALA A 74 23.59 7.11 -13.19
C ALA A 74 23.87 7.68 -14.60
N LEU A 75 22.91 8.44 -15.15
CA LEU A 75 23.11 9.14 -16.44
C LEU A 75 24.19 10.21 -16.35
N LEU A 76 24.14 11.07 -15.32
CA LEU A 76 25.13 12.12 -15.10
C LEU A 76 26.53 11.54 -14.89
N ASP A 77 26.64 10.48 -14.10
CA ASP A 77 27.89 9.77 -13.85
C ASP A 77 28.47 9.13 -15.11
N GLY A 78 27.60 8.59 -15.99
CA GLY A 78 28.01 8.04 -17.28
C GLY A 78 28.48 9.10 -18.27
N LEU A 79 27.81 10.26 -18.31
CA LEU A 79 28.25 11.40 -19.12
C LEU A 79 29.60 11.93 -18.62
N ASP A 80 29.77 12.10 -17.31
CA ASP A 80 31.02 12.51 -16.69
C ASP A 80 32.14 11.49 -16.95
N ALA A 81 31.84 10.19 -16.87
CA ALA A 81 32.79 9.11 -17.17
C ALA A 81 33.29 9.10 -18.61
N THR A 82 32.47 9.58 -19.55
CA THR A 82 32.81 9.61 -20.98
C THR A 82 33.36 10.96 -21.44
N GLY A 83 33.58 11.90 -20.51
CA GLY A 83 34.02 13.26 -20.83
C GLY A 83 32.95 14.11 -21.52
N ARG A 84 31.69 13.64 -21.56
CA ARG A 84 30.54 14.35 -22.13
C ARG A 84 29.76 15.15 -21.09
N GLY A 85 30.16 15.09 -19.82
CA GLY A 85 29.58 15.88 -18.74
C GLY A 85 29.96 17.35 -18.86
N GLY A 86 28.97 18.24 -18.78
CA GLY A 86 29.22 19.68 -18.74
C GLY A 86 29.77 20.15 -17.38
N PRO A 87 30.23 21.41 -17.30
CA PRO A 87 30.61 22.04 -16.02
C PRO A 87 29.45 21.92 -15.02
N GLY A 88 29.71 21.31 -13.86
CA GLY A 88 28.69 21.13 -12.82
C GLY A 88 27.98 19.76 -12.81
N ALA A 89 28.28 18.85 -13.75
CA ALA A 89 27.70 17.49 -13.76
C ALA A 89 27.88 16.77 -12.40
N GLY A 90 29.06 16.88 -11.78
CA GLY A 90 29.31 16.31 -10.45
C GLY A 90 28.47 16.93 -9.32
N GLN A 91 28.19 18.24 -9.40
CA GLN A 91 27.35 18.94 -8.42
C GLN A 91 25.88 18.52 -8.59
N ALA A 92 25.40 18.48 -9.83
CA ALA A 92 24.07 17.98 -10.17
C ALA A 92 23.88 16.53 -9.69
N ALA A 93 24.85 15.65 -9.99
CA ALA A 93 24.82 14.25 -9.57
C ALA A 93 24.76 14.11 -8.04
N ARG A 94 25.51 14.96 -7.31
CA ARG A 94 25.46 14.98 -5.84
C ARG A 94 24.09 15.43 -5.32
N ALA A 95 23.50 16.46 -5.92
CA ALA A 95 22.20 16.98 -5.51
C ALA A 95 21.10 15.92 -5.68
N VAL A 96 21.04 15.27 -6.86
CA VAL A 96 20.06 14.20 -7.09
C VAL A 96 20.32 12.97 -6.22
N VAL A 97 21.57 12.59 -5.97
CA VAL A 97 21.86 11.52 -4.99
C VAL A 97 21.32 11.86 -3.61
N GLY A 98 21.52 13.10 -3.14
CA GLY A 98 20.99 13.57 -1.86
C GLY A 98 19.46 13.56 -1.79
N LEU A 99 18.79 14.04 -2.84
CA LEU A 99 17.32 13.96 -2.95
C LEU A 99 16.84 12.50 -2.92
N GLY A 100 17.53 11.61 -3.63
CA GLY A 100 17.21 10.18 -3.64
C GLY A 100 17.40 9.52 -2.27
N ILE A 101 18.42 9.90 -1.50
CA ILE A 101 18.60 9.42 -0.11
C ILE A 101 17.42 9.84 0.77
N ALA A 102 17.02 11.12 0.72
CA ALA A 102 15.88 11.62 1.48
C ALA A 102 14.57 10.89 1.09
N GLY A 103 14.32 10.72 -0.21
CA GLY A 103 13.18 9.97 -0.73
C GLY A 103 13.21 8.49 -0.33
N ALA A 104 14.39 7.86 -0.31
CA ALA A 104 14.57 6.47 0.10
C ALA A 104 14.27 6.25 1.59
N VAL A 105 14.65 7.20 2.46
CA VAL A 105 14.31 7.14 3.90
C VAL A 105 12.78 7.20 4.10
N GLY A 106 12.10 8.14 3.42
CA GLY A 106 10.64 8.22 3.45
C GLY A 106 9.95 6.97 2.86
N SER A 107 10.50 6.44 1.77
CA SER A 107 10.03 5.19 1.15
C SER A 107 10.21 3.99 2.07
N ALA A 108 11.32 3.91 2.81
CA ALA A 108 11.58 2.85 3.76
C ALA A 108 10.59 2.91 4.94
N ALA A 109 10.31 4.10 5.48
CA ALA A 109 9.36 4.27 6.57
C ALA A 109 7.93 3.84 6.17
N THR A 110 7.45 4.29 5.01
CA THR A 110 6.13 3.91 4.48
C THR A 110 6.05 2.43 4.13
N GLY A 111 7.06 1.90 3.43
CA GLY A 111 7.12 0.48 3.05
C GLY A 111 7.22 -0.47 4.24
N MET A 112 7.94 -0.08 5.30
CA MET A 112 8.02 -0.85 6.54
C MET A 112 6.69 -0.86 7.30
N THR A 113 5.96 0.27 7.27
CA THR A 113 4.62 0.39 7.85
C THR A 113 3.61 -0.52 7.13
N ASP A 114 3.68 -0.62 5.81
CA ASP A 114 2.84 -1.55 5.03
C ASP A 114 3.27 -3.02 5.24
N TRP A 115 4.58 -3.27 5.26
CA TRP A 115 5.15 -4.62 5.36
C TRP A 115 4.93 -5.29 6.73
N GLN A 116 4.78 -4.52 7.82
CA GLN A 116 4.62 -5.10 9.16
C GLN A 116 3.41 -6.06 9.26
N HIS A 117 2.39 -5.86 8.41
CA HIS A 117 1.20 -6.73 8.32
C HIS A 117 1.34 -7.83 7.27
N ALA A 118 2.52 -8.05 6.68
CA ALA A 118 2.75 -9.12 5.72
C ALA A 118 2.84 -10.48 6.41
N HIS A 119 2.37 -11.54 5.76
CA HIS A 119 2.34 -12.89 6.31
C HIS A 119 3.15 -13.84 5.41
N ASP A 120 3.61 -14.95 5.98
CA ASP A 120 4.22 -16.08 5.28
C ASP A 120 5.27 -15.68 4.21
N GLU A 121 5.05 -16.11 2.97
CA GLU A 121 5.93 -15.88 1.82
C GLU A 121 6.18 -14.39 1.56
N ALA A 122 5.13 -13.56 1.66
CA ALA A 122 5.21 -12.14 1.41
C ALA A 122 6.14 -11.44 2.42
N ARG A 123 6.11 -11.89 3.68
CA ARG A 123 7.00 -11.38 4.73
C ARG A 123 8.46 -11.63 4.38
N ARG A 124 8.81 -12.84 3.94
CA ARG A 124 10.18 -13.23 3.59
C ARG A 124 10.71 -12.48 2.38
N VAL A 125 9.89 -12.38 1.34
CA VAL A 125 10.22 -11.58 0.15
C VAL A 125 10.43 -10.12 0.53
N GLY A 126 9.60 -9.59 1.43
CA GLY A 126 9.71 -8.23 1.96
C GLY A 126 10.99 -7.99 2.77
N MET A 127 11.44 -8.96 3.57
CA MET A 127 12.72 -8.89 4.28
C MET A 127 13.89 -8.76 3.31
N VAL A 128 13.92 -9.59 2.25
CA VAL A 128 15.01 -9.54 1.26
C VAL A 128 14.94 -8.23 0.46
N HIS A 129 13.75 -7.79 0.06
CA HIS A 129 13.54 -6.50 -0.58
C HIS A 129 14.04 -5.33 0.30
N GLY A 130 13.68 -5.31 1.57
CA GLY A 130 14.10 -4.30 2.54
C GLY A 130 15.61 -4.33 2.80
N ALA A 131 16.21 -5.51 2.90
CA ALA A 131 17.65 -5.68 3.08
C ALA A 131 18.45 -5.16 1.86
N LEU A 132 18.03 -5.53 0.64
CA LEU A 132 18.68 -5.04 -0.59
C LEU A 132 18.61 -3.50 -0.70
N ASN A 133 17.45 -2.92 -0.38
CA ASN A 133 17.30 -1.46 -0.38
C ASN A 133 18.08 -0.77 0.73
N SER A 134 18.22 -1.39 1.90
CA SER A 134 19.09 -0.89 2.99
C SER A 134 20.56 -0.85 2.56
N VAL A 135 21.04 -1.90 1.89
CA VAL A 135 22.40 -1.93 1.33
C VAL A 135 22.56 -0.87 0.23
N ALA A 136 21.58 -0.74 -0.66
CA ALA A 136 21.61 0.30 -1.69
C ALA A 136 21.65 1.72 -1.10
N LEU A 137 20.83 1.99 -0.07
CA LEU A 137 20.83 3.26 0.65
C LEU A 137 22.19 3.55 1.30
N ALA A 138 22.82 2.54 1.91
CA ALA A 138 24.16 2.68 2.47
C ALA A 138 25.21 3.01 1.39
N LEU A 139 25.15 2.34 0.23
CA LEU A 139 26.02 2.62 -0.92
C LEU A 139 25.81 4.03 -1.47
N TYR A 140 24.58 4.51 -1.57
CA TYR A 140 24.29 5.88 -2.01
C TYR A 140 24.73 6.91 -0.99
N THR A 141 24.57 6.64 0.30
CA THR A 141 25.08 7.50 1.38
C THR A 141 26.61 7.58 1.33
N TRP A 142 27.29 6.46 1.08
CA TRP A 142 28.72 6.43 0.83
C TRP A 142 29.07 7.26 -0.42
N SER A 143 28.39 7.02 -1.55
CA SER A 143 28.59 7.77 -2.80
C SER A 143 28.47 9.28 -2.57
N PHE A 144 27.44 9.72 -1.84
CA PHE A 144 27.23 11.12 -1.48
C PHE A 144 28.41 11.70 -0.70
N ALA A 145 28.92 10.96 0.28
CA ALA A 145 30.06 11.37 1.09
C ALA A 145 31.37 11.41 0.28
N ASP A 146 31.54 10.52 -0.70
CA ASP A 146 32.70 10.51 -1.60
C ASP A 146 32.70 11.64 -2.62
N ARG A 147 31.51 12.00 -3.14
CA ARG A 147 31.35 13.20 -3.98
C ARG A 147 31.80 14.46 -3.24
N GLY A 148 31.55 14.53 -1.93
CA GLY A 148 32.01 15.64 -1.09
C GLY A 148 33.49 15.67 -0.78
N ARG A 149 34.21 14.55 -0.98
CA ARG A 149 35.65 14.43 -0.77
C ARG A 149 36.46 14.46 -2.08
N GLY A 150 35.82 14.77 -3.21
CA GLY A 150 36.46 14.76 -4.52
C GLY A 150 36.81 13.36 -5.06
N ARG A 151 36.27 12.29 -4.46
CA ARG A 151 36.57 10.89 -4.84
C ARG A 151 35.62 10.40 -5.94
N ALA A 152 35.59 11.10 -7.08
CA ALA A 152 34.58 10.92 -8.12
C ALA A 152 34.51 9.49 -8.69
N GLY A 153 35.64 8.82 -8.92
CA GLY A 153 35.63 7.44 -9.43
C GLY A 153 34.97 6.45 -8.48
N ARG A 154 35.30 6.54 -7.18
CA ARG A 154 34.73 5.67 -6.14
C ARG A 154 33.24 5.95 -5.92
N ALA A 155 32.84 7.22 -5.94
CA ALA A 155 31.44 7.62 -5.83
C ALA A 155 30.58 7.04 -6.96
N ARG A 156 31.08 7.06 -8.21
CA ARG A 156 30.40 6.49 -9.38
C ARG A 156 30.28 4.97 -9.26
N ALA A 157 31.35 4.29 -8.85
CA ALA A 157 31.34 2.84 -8.68
C ALA A 157 30.33 2.38 -7.62
N THR A 158 30.29 3.05 -6.46
CA THR A 158 29.32 2.71 -5.40
C THR A 158 27.88 3.07 -5.78
N ALA A 159 27.65 4.18 -6.48
CA ALA A 159 26.33 4.53 -7.02
C ALA A 159 25.84 3.50 -8.05
N ALA A 160 26.70 3.07 -8.97
CA ALA A 160 26.36 2.05 -9.96
C ALA A 160 25.99 0.71 -9.30
N ALA A 161 26.76 0.27 -8.30
CA ALA A 161 26.43 -0.92 -7.52
C ALA A 161 25.10 -0.78 -6.77
N GLY A 162 24.85 0.38 -6.13
CA GLY A 162 23.59 0.68 -5.47
C GLY A 162 22.41 0.67 -6.45
N TYR A 163 22.56 1.24 -7.64
CA TYR A 163 21.53 1.24 -8.67
C TYR A 163 21.17 -0.17 -9.14
N ALA A 164 22.17 -1.04 -9.34
CA ALA A 164 21.95 -2.44 -9.70
C ALA A 164 21.13 -3.18 -8.62
N LEU A 165 21.42 -2.94 -7.34
CA LEU A 165 20.64 -3.49 -6.23
C LEU A 165 19.19 -2.98 -6.22
N VAL A 166 18.97 -1.69 -6.49
CA VAL A 166 17.62 -1.10 -6.58
C VAL A 166 16.82 -1.74 -7.70
N LEU A 167 17.42 -1.95 -8.88
CA LEU A 167 16.74 -2.62 -9.99
C LEU A 167 16.37 -4.08 -9.65
N ALA A 168 17.30 -4.82 -9.02
CA ALA A 168 17.04 -6.19 -8.56
C ALA A 168 15.93 -6.22 -7.47
N SER A 169 16.00 -5.29 -6.52
CA SER A 169 15.00 -5.17 -5.45
C SER A 169 13.63 -4.73 -5.96
N GLY A 170 13.59 -3.89 -7.00
CA GLY A 170 12.36 -3.45 -7.67
C GLY A 170 11.55 -4.61 -8.25
N TYR A 171 12.23 -5.66 -8.74
CA TYR A 171 11.55 -6.89 -9.15
C TYR A 171 10.84 -7.58 -7.97
N LEU A 172 11.48 -7.66 -6.79
CA LEU A 172 10.85 -8.19 -5.58
C LEU A 172 9.69 -7.30 -5.09
N GLY A 173 9.81 -5.97 -5.22
CA GLY A 173 8.71 -5.05 -4.95
C GLY A 173 7.49 -5.32 -5.85
N GLY A 174 7.74 -5.64 -7.12
CA GLY A 174 6.71 -6.10 -8.04
C GLY A 174 6.07 -7.43 -7.61
N VAL A 175 6.86 -8.39 -7.10
CA VAL A 175 6.33 -9.65 -6.55
C VAL A 175 5.43 -9.38 -5.34
N LEU A 176 5.84 -8.52 -4.42
CA LEU A 176 5.01 -8.14 -3.26
C LEU A 176 3.67 -7.53 -3.69
N SER A 177 3.70 -6.59 -4.63
CA SER A 177 2.52 -5.84 -5.06
C SER A 177 1.57 -6.68 -5.91
N TYR A 178 2.10 -7.40 -6.92
CA TYR A 178 1.26 -8.06 -7.92
C TYR A 178 0.99 -9.53 -7.61
N ARG A 179 1.92 -10.24 -6.99
CA ARG A 179 1.76 -11.66 -6.64
C ARG A 179 1.12 -11.82 -5.26
N HIS A 180 1.67 -11.14 -4.26
CA HIS A 180 1.18 -11.23 -2.88
C HIS A 180 0.12 -10.16 -2.55
N ARG A 181 -0.18 -9.24 -3.48
CA ARG A 181 -1.26 -8.25 -3.36
C ARG A 181 -1.10 -7.34 -2.13
N LEU A 182 0.12 -7.02 -1.72
CA LEU A 182 0.36 -5.99 -0.71
C LEU A 182 0.00 -4.61 -1.27
N GLY A 183 -0.78 -3.83 -0.51
CA GLY A 183 -1.24 -2.51 -0.94
C GLY A 183 -2.28 -2.52 -2.07
N VAL A 184 -2.86 -3.69 -2.40
CA VAL A 184 -3.92 -3.82 -3.41
C VAL A 184 -5.26 -3.98 -2.71
N ASP A 185 -6.33 -3.40 -3.27
CA ASP A 185 -7.69 -3.56 -2.75
C ASP A 185 -8.17 -5.03 -2.83
N HIS A 186 -8.52 -5.60 -1.68
CA HIS A 186 -9.04 -6.97 -1.52
C HIS A 186 -10.56 -7.08 -1.43
N SER A 187 -11.30 -5.96 -1.47
CA SER A 187 -12.76 -5.92 -1.25
C SER A 187 -13.62 -6.46 -2.41
N ALA A 188 -13.00 -6.91 -3.50
CA ALA A 188 -13.63 -7.63 -4.63
C ALA A 188 -14.84 -6.94 -5.30
N ALA A 189 -14.86 -5.60 -5.36
CA ALA A 189 -16.00 -4.82 -5.88
C ALA A 189 -16.41 -5.07 -7.35
N GLY A 190 -15.63 -5.81 -8.14
CA GLY A 190 -15.84 -6.00 -9.57
C GLY A 190 -17.01 -6.92 -9.95
N ARG A 191 -17.43 -7.83 -9.06
CA ARG A 191 -18.46 -8.85 -9.32
C ARG A 191 -19.80 -8.61 -8.62
N SER A 192 -19.95 -7.48 -7.94
CA SER A 192 -21.14 -7.20 -7.11
C SER A 192 -22.43 -7.06 -7.94
N PRO A 193 -23.60 -7.49 -7.39
CA PRO A 193 -24.90 -7.42 -8.07
C PRO A 193 -25.25 -6.00 -8.49
N ARG A 194 -25.76 -5.85 -9.72
CA ARG A 194 -26.24 -4.56 -10.28
C ARG A 194 -27.75 -4.40 -10.23
N VAL A 195 -28.46 -5.39 -9.73
CA VAL A 195 -29.89 -5.37 -9.45
C VAL A 195 -30.12 -5.72 -7.99
N PHE A 196 -31.24 -5.28 -7.42
CA PHE A 196 -31.59 -5.64 -6.05
C PHE A 196 -31.76 -7.16 -5.95
N THR A 197 -30.96 -7.76 -5.08
CA THR A 197 -30.88 -9.20 -4.89
C THR A 197 -31.23 -9.51 -3.44
N PRO A 198 -32.22 -10.37 -3.15
CA PRO A 198 -32.56 -10.75 -1.79
C PRO A 198 -31.42 -11.58 -1.17
N VAL A 199 -31.05 -11.26 0.07
CA VAL A 199 -29.89 -11.86 0.74
C VAL A 199 -30.18 -12.37 2.16
N ALA A 200 -31.19 -11.84 2.84
CA ALA A 200 -31.59 -12.25 4.19
C ALA A 200 -33.03 -11.84 4.49
N ARG A 201 -33.61 -12.35 5.58
CA ARG A 201 -34.82 -11.79 6.19
C ARG A 201 -34.42 -10.79 7.28
N LEU A 202 -35.13 -9.65 7.37
CA LEU A 202 -34.85 -8.61 8.37
C LEU A 202 -34.93 -9.16 9.81
N ALA A 203 -35.88 -10.05 10.05
CA ALA A 203 -36.10 -10.69 11.35
C ALA A 203 -34.95 -11.62 11.79
N ASP A 204 -34.15 -12.11 10.83
CA ASP A 204 -33.02 -13.01 11.12
C ASP A 204 -31.73 -12.22 11.41
N LEU A 205 -31.71 -10.91 11.19
CA LEU A 205 -30.56 -10.07 11.49
C LEU A 205 -30.58 -9.66 12.97
N PRO A 206 -29.52 -9.90 13.76
CA PRO A 206 -29.35 -9.25 15.06
C PRO A 206 -29.13 -7.74 14.91
N ASP A 207 -29.46 -6.98 15.96
CA ASP A 207 -29.24 -5.53 15.95
C ASP A 207 -27.77 -5.23 16.24
N ARG A 208 -27.18 -4.32 15.45
CA ARG A 208 -25.79 -3.84 15.60
C ARG A 208 -24.69 -4.90 15.52
N GLU A 209 -25.01 -6.09 15.00
CA GLU A 209 -24.06 -7.17 14.76
C GLU A 209 -23.80 -7.34 13.25
N PRO A 210 -22.52 -7.39 12.82
CA PRO A 210 -22.19 -7.66 11.42
C PRO A 210 -22.55 -9.09 11.00
N ILE A 211 -23.35 -9.23 9.93
CA ILE A 211 -23.74 -10.54 9.39
C ILE A 211 -23.25 -10.69 7.96
N GLU A 212 -22.52 -11.77 7.68
CA GLU A 212 -22.13 -12.12 6.31
C GLU A 212 -23.31 -12.73 5.56
N VAL A 213 -23.54 -12.23 4.36
CA VAL A 213 -24.45 -12.80 3.37
C VAL A 213 -23.76 -12.86 2.02
N ALA A 214 -24.28 -13.70 1.12
CA ALA A 214 -23.80 -13.79 -0.24
C ALA A 214 -24.78 -13.11 -1.20
N ALA A 215 -24.31 -12.13 -1.97
CA ALA A 215 -25.07 -11.49 -3.03
C ALA A 215 -24.42 -11.85 -4.38
N ASP A 216 -25.05 -12.71 -5.18
CA ASP A 216 -24.46 -13.32 -6.39
C ASP A 216 -23.07 -13.94 -6.15
N GLY A 217 -22.88 -14.58 -4.99
CA GLY A 217 -21.62 -15.20 -4.58
C GLY A 217 -20.54 -14.20 -4.12
N VAL A 218 -20.85 -12.89 -4.05
CA VAL A 218 -19.97 -11.88 -3.46
C VAL A 218 -20.30 -11.73 -1.98
N PRO A 219 -19.31 -11.82 -1.07
CA PRO A 219 -19.52 -11.57 0.35
C PRO A 219 -19.93 -10.11 0.60
N VAL A 220 -21.04 -9.93 1.31
CA VAL A 220 -21.57 -8.64 1.77
C VAL A 220 -21.76 -8.76 3.28
N VAL A 221 -21.40 -7.70 4.01
CA VAL A 221 -21.71 -7.60 5.44
C VAL A 221 -22.94 -6.70 5.62
N LEU A 222 -23.96 -7.21 6.29
CA LEU A 222 -25.15 -6.47 6.67
C LEU A 222 -24.99 -5.95 8.10
N LEU A 223 -25.44 -4.72 8.32
CA LEU A 223 -25.48 -4.07 9.61
C LEU A 223 -26.88 -3.54 9.83
N ARG A 224 -27.61 -4.10 10.80
CA ARG A 224 -28.92 -3.58 11.20
C ARG A 224 -28.76 -2.53 12.30
N SER A 225 -29.55 -1.48 12.23
CA SER A 225 -29.81 -0.54 13.31
C SER A 225 -31.31 -0.27 13.31
N ASP A 226 -32.02 -0.89 14.25
CA ASP A 226 -33.49 -0.93 14.28
C ASP A 226 -34.08 -1.50 12.97
N ASP A 227 -34.87 -0.72 12.23
CA ASP A 227 -35.46 -1.10 10.95
C ASP A 227 -34.57 -0.74 9.74
N GLU A 228 -33.46 -0.03 9.97
CA GLU A 228 -32.52 0.33 8.91
C GLU A 228 -31.45 -0.75 8.74
N VAL A 229 -31.12 -1.04 7.48
CA VAL A 229 -30.03 -1.97 7.14
C VAL A 229 -29.04 -1.26 6.26
N ARG A 230 -27.77 -1.28 6.66
CA ARG A 230 -26.62 -0.87 5.85
C ARG A 230 -25.90 -2.11 5.34
N ALA A 231 -25.28 -2.00 4.18
CA ALA A 231 -24.58 -3.11 3.55
C ALA A 231 -23.26 -2.65 2.94
N LEU A 232 -22.17 -3.33 3.32
CA LEU A 232 -20.81 -3.06 2.82
C LEU A 232 -20.16 -4.35 2.32
N ALA A 233 -19.01 -4.28 1.65
CA ALA A 233 -18.30 -5.48 1.21
C ALA A 233 -17.86 -6.33 2.41
N GLY A 234 -17.98 -7.65 2.29
CA GLY A 234 -17.62 -8.59 3.36
C GLY A 234 -16.12 -8.75 3.59
N ARG A 235 -15.27 -8.12 2.77
CA ARG A 235 -13.81 -8.24 2.85
C ARG A 235 -13.16 -6.86 2.94
N CYS A 236 -12.30 -6.68 3.95
CA CYS A 236 -11.53 -5.46 4.16
C CYS A 236 -10.60 -5.20 2.96
N PRO A 237 -10.54 -3.98 2.42
CA PRO A 237 -9.65 -3.66 1.31
C PRO A 237 -8.15 -3.79 1.63
N HIS A 238 -7.75 -3.77 2.91
CA HIS A 238 -6.34 -3.87 3.31
C HIS A 238 -5.70 -5.22 2.96
N LEU A 239 -6.19 -6.31 3.56
CA LEU A 239 -5.66 -7.67 3.33
C LEU A 239 -6.76 -8.73 3.16
N GLY A 240 -8.03 -8.31 3.06
CA GLY A 240 -9.16 -9.22 2.86
C GLY A 240 -9.82 -9.72 4.14
N GLY A 241 -9.60 -9.04 5.27
CA GLY A 241 -10.19 -9.43 6.56
C GLY A 241 -11.71 -9.59 6.50
N PRO A 242 -12.29 -10.63 7.14
CA PRO A 242 -13.71 -10.92 7.11
C PRO A 242 -14.47 -9.90 7.96
N MET A 243 -15.20 -8.99 7.30
CA MET A 243 -15.85 -7.87 7.98
C MET A 243 -17.01 -8.29 8.88
N ALA A 244 -17.56 -9.50 8.68
CA ALA A 244 -18.58 -10.06 9.55
C ALA A 244 -18.03 -10.55 10.91
N GLU A 245 -16.73 -10.83 11.01
CA GLU A 245 -16.08 -11.10 12.31
C GLU A 245 -15.62 -9.81 13.01
N GLY A 246 -15.88 -8.66 12.38
CA GLY A 246 -15.63 -7.34 12.95
C GLY A 246 -16.67 -6.92 13.98
N TRP A 247 -16.63 -5.65 14.37
CA TRP A 247 -17.62 -5.07 15.28
C TRP A 247 -17.92 -3.62 14.95
N LEU A 248 -19.07 -3.12 15.41
CA LEU A 248 -19.40 -1.71 15.36
C LEU A 248 -18.78 -0.99 16.55
N HIS A 249 -18.01 0.06 16.28
CA HIS A 249 -17.59 1.03 17.27
C HIS A 249 -18.24 2.37 16.92
N ARG A 250 -19.29 2.74 17.66
CA ARG A 250 -20.21 3.84 17.29
C ARG A 250 -20.90 3.49 15.95
N ASP A 251 -20.65 4.25 14.91
CA ASP A 251 -21.13 4.01 13.53
C ASP A 251 -19.95 3.74 12.58
N GLU A 252 -18.85 3.20 13.12
CA GLU A 252 -17.70 2.74 12.34
C GLU A 252 -17.63 1.21 12.40
N LEU A 253 -17.53 0.57 11.23
CA LEU A 253 -17.28 -0.86 11.14
C LEU A 253 -15.77 -1.12 11.26
N VAL A 254 -15.38 -1.90 12.26
CA VAL A 254 -13.98 -2.21 12.57
C VAL A 254 -13.60 -3.59 12.05
N CYS A 255 -12.54 -3.65 11.24
CA CYS A 255 -11.97 -4.88 10.72
C CYS A 255 -11.26 -5.68 11.84
N PRO A 256 -11.50 -6.99 11.96
CA PRO A 256 -10.97 -7.80 13.06
C PRO A 256 -9.47 -8.08 13.00
N TRP A 257 -8.85 -7.97 11.82
CA TRP A 257 -7.43 -8.32 11.67
C TRP A 257 -6.49 -7.23 12.17
N HIS A 258 -6.63 -6.02 11.62
CA HIS A 258 -5.69 -4.93 11.87
C HIS A 258 -6.37 -3.63 12.33
N GLY A 259 -7.68 -3.68 12.59
CA GLY A 259 -8.41 -2.56 13.19
C GLY A 259 -8.69 -1.38 12.26
N SER A 260 -8.64 -1.58 10.93
CA SER A 260 -9.14 -0.57 9.99
C SER A 260 -10.60 -0.25 10.28
N ARG A 261 -10.96 1.03 10.24
CA ARG A 261 -12.30 1.51 10.55
C ARG A 261 -12.91 2.19 9.35
N PHE A 262 -14.18 1.90 9.09
CA PHE A 262 -14.90 2.43 7.95
C PHE A 262 -16.20 3.07 8.42
N ASP A 263 -16.50 4.25 7.90
CA ASP A 263 -17.82 4.86 8.05
C ASP A 263 -18.87 3.96 7.39
N VAL A 264 -19.92 3.58 8.12
CA VAL A 264 -20.89 2.57 7.63
C VAL A 264 -21.81 3.09 6.53
N ASP A 265 -21.92 4.40 6.36
CA ASP A 265 -22.79 5.02 5.36
C ASP A 265 -22.07 5.22 4.02
N THR A 266 -20.81 5.65 4.08
CA THR A 266 -19.99 6.02 2.92
C THR A 266 -18.98 4.95 2.53
N GLY A 267 -18.55 4.13 3.50
CA GLY A 267 -17.48 3.14 3.33
C GLY A 267 -16.08 3.75 3.35
N GLU A 268 -15.94 5.06 3.54
CA GLU A 268 -14.63 5.72 3.59
C GLU A 268 -13.81 5.25 4.79
N PRO A 269 -12.48 5.06 4.65
CA PRO A 269 -11.63 4.70 5.76
C PRO A 269 -11.51 5.89 6.72
N VAL A 270 -11.97 5.69 7.95
CA VAL A 270 -11.80 6.64 9.06
C VAL A 270 -10.44 6.44 9.73
N GLN A 271 -9.95 5.20 9.73
CA GLN A 271 -8.66 4.81 10.29
C GLN A 271 -8.06 3.65 9.48
N GLY A 272 -6.77 3.72 9.21
CA GLY A 272 -6.02 2.68 8.51
C GLY A 272 -5.86 1.39 9.32
N PRO A 273 -5.14 0.39 8.79
CA PRO A 273 -4.23 0.46 7.63
C PRO A 273 -4.87 0.51 6.23
N ALA A 274 -6.16 0.21 6.09
CA ALA A 274 -6.86 0.33 4.81
C ALA A 274 -6.83 1.77 4.28
N THR A 275 -6.43 1.93 3.02
CA THR A 275 -6.42 3.23 2.32
C THR A 275 -7.54 3.36 1.29
N ALA A 276 -8.08 2.24 0.78
CA ALA A 276 -9.21 2.25 -0.13
C ALA A 276 -10.54 2.17 0.64
N PRO A 277 -11.63 2.77 0.12
CA PRO A 277 -12.96 2.65 0.71
C PRO A 277 -13.48 1.21 0.68
N LEU A 278 -14.23 0.82 1.70
CA LEU A 278 -15.01 -0.41 1.71
C LEU A 278 -16.26 -0.21 0.84
N PRO A 279 -16.47 -0.98 -0.24
CA PRO A 279 -17.60 -0.78 -1.14
C PRO A 279 -18.96 -0.90 -0.46
N CYS A 280 -19.82 0.12 -0.61
CA CYS A 280 -21.19 0.10 -0.11
C CYS A 280 -22.21 -0.44 -1.12
N TYR A 281 -23.34 -0.89 -0.59
CA TYR A 281 -24.49 -1.39 -1.32
C TYR A 281 -25.72 -0.55 -0.95
N ASP A 282 -26.57 -0.30 -1.93
CA ASP A 282 -27.92 0.17 -1.67
C ASP A 282 -28.73 -0.98 -1.10
N THR A 283 -29.49 -0.69 -0.06
CA THR A 283 -30.33 -1.66 0.65
C THR A 283 -31.80 -1.26 0.49
N ARG A 284 -32.69 -2.26 0.51
CA ARG A 284 -34.13 -2.04 0.72
C ARG A 284 -34.73 -3.25 1.39
N VAL A 285 -35.79 -3.04 2.16
CA VAL A 285 -36.61 -4.12 2.73
C VAL A 285 -37.90 -4.21 1.93
N ARG A 286 -38.20 -5.40 1.39
CA ARG A 286 -39.42 -5.69 0.65
C ARG A 286 -40.01 -6.98 1.16
N ASP A 287 -41.26 -6.93 1.65
CA ASP A 287 -41.98 -8.10 2.15
C ASP A 287 -41.17 -8.89 3.21
N GLY A 288 -40.42 -8.16 4.07
CA GLY A 288 -39.55 -8.71 5.10
C GLY A 288 -38.18 -9.23 4.62
N ALA A 289 -37.93 -9.24 3.30
CA ALA A 289 -36.64 -9.60 2.72
C ALA A 289 -35.74 -8.36 2.57
N VAL A 290 -34.50 -8.48 3.01
CA VAL A 290 -33.43 -7.50 2.76
C VAL A 290 -32.86 -7.78 1.37
N GLU A 291 -32.92 -6.78 0.51
CA GLU A 291 -32.33 -6.83 -0.83
C GLU A 291 -31.18 -5.83 -0.94
N VAL A 292 -30.11 -6.23 -1.63
CA VAL A 292 -28.92 -5.40 -1.84
C VAL A 292 -28.57 -5.24 -3.32
N ARG A 293 -27.97 -4.11 -3.66
CA ARG A 293 -27.37 -3.85 -4.98
C ARG A 293 -26.13 -3.01 -4.80
N ARG A 294 -25.08 -3.25 -5.60
CA ARG A 294 -23.87 -2.41 -5.59
C ARG A 294 -24.25 -0.93 -5.76
N ARG A 295 -23.88 -0.09 -4.80
CA ARG A 295 -24.07 1.35 -4.90
C ARG A 295 -23.19 1.87 -6.03
N ALA A 296 -23.77 2.65 -6.94
CA ALA A 296 -22.97 3.37 -7.91
C ALA A 296 -22.06 4.33 -7.13
N ARG A 297 -20.74 4.28 -7.36
CA ARG A 297 -19.83 5.31 -6.81
C ARG A 297 -20.41 6.66 -7.21
N ARG A 298 -20.70 7.54 -6.24
CA ARG A 298 -21.11 8.92 -6.54
C ARG A 298 -20.05 9.48 -7.48
N ARG A 299 -20.41 9.83 -8.72
CA ARG A 299 -19.55 10.69 -9.51
C ARG A 299 -19.50 11.99 -8.73
N THR A 300 -18.35 12.30 -8.13
CA THR A 300 -18.07 13.69 -7.73
C THR A 300 -18.43 14.53 -8.96
N PRO A 301 -19.28 15.57 -8.85
CA PRO A 301 -19.50 16.46 -9.95
C PRO A 301 -18.11 16.98 -10.33
N THR A 302 -17.56 16.48 -11.44
CA THR A 302 -16.42 17.12 -12.04
C THR A 302 -16.93 18.52 -12.32
N ALA A 303 -16.37 19.53 -11.65
CA ALA A 303 -16.53 20.90 -12.08
C ALA A 303 -15.89 20.95 -13.47
N ILE A 304 -16.68 20.57 -14.47
CA ILE A 304 -16.43 20.90 -15.87
C ILE A 304 -16.81 22.37 -15.90
N THR A 305 -15.87 23.24 -15.58
CA THR A 305 -15.90 24.58 -16.13
C THR A 305 -15.88 24.36 -17.64
N THR A 306 -17.04 24.54 -18.26
CA THR A 306 -17.12 24.54 -19.70
C THR A 306 -16.22 25.68 -20.19
N VAL A 307 -15.52 25.45 -21.31
CA VAL A 307 -14.60 26.44 -21.91
C VAL A 307 -15.32 27.77 -22.25
N GLU A 308 -16.66 27.76 -22.28
CA GLU A 308 -17.51 28.95 -22.43
C GLU A 308 -17.50 29.91 -21.23
N GLU A 309 -17.20 29.46 -20.00
CA GLU A 309 -17.11 30.34 -18.83
C GLU A 309 -15.74 31.01 -18.68
N ALA A 310 -14.70 30.48 -19.34
CA ALA A 310 -13.35 31.06 -19.31
C ALA A 310 -13.14 32.15 -20.39
N SER A 311 -14.16 32.43 -21.21
CA SER A 311 -14.10 33.37 -22.32
C SER A 311 -15.09 34.54 -22.22
N ARG A 312 -15.64 34.78 -21.02
CA ARG A 312 -16.42 35.98 -20.68
C ARG A 312 -15.67 36.89 -19.72
#